data_AF-A0A3D0Q5K6-F1
#
_entry.id   AF-A0A3D0Q5K6-F1
#
_cell.length_a   1.000
_cell.length_b   1.000
_cell.length_c   1.000
_cell.angle_alpha   90.00
_cell.angle_beta   90.00
_cell.angle_gamma   90.00
#
_symmetry.space_group_name_H-M   'P 1'
#
loop_
_entity.id
_entity.type
_entity.pdbx_description
1 polymer ?
#
loop_
_entity_poly.entity_id
_entity_poly.type
_entity_poly.pdbx_seq_one_letter_code
_entity_poly.pdbx_strand_id
1 'polypeptide(L)' 'MAFELPALPYEKDALEPHISAETLDYHYGKHHATYVTKLNGLVEGTDLESKSLEEIVKTSEGG' A
#
# COMPACT_ATOMS: atom_id res chain seq x y z
N MET A 1 13.62 -2.06 -6.56
CA MET A 1 13.15 -0.70 -6.19
C MET A 1 12.06 -0.91 -5.15
N ALA A 2 12.05 -0.15 -4.06
CA ALA A 2 11.03 -0.32 -3.02
C ALA A 2 9.68 0.24 -3.51
N PHE A 3 8.58 -0.45 -3.20
CA PHE A 3 7.23 0.07 -3.37
C PHE A 3 7.01 1.28 -2.46
N GLU A 4 6.29 2.27 -2.95
CA GLU A 4 5.99 3.50 -2.22
C GLU A 4 4.49 3.59 -1.90
N LEU A 5 4.16 4.24 -0.78
CA LEU A 5 2.79 4.57 -0.44
C LEU A 5 2.36 5.77 -1.30
N PRO A 6 1.41 5.61 -2.25
CA PRO A 6 1.02 6.71 -3.13
C PRO A 6 0.37 7.83 -2.34
N ALA A 7 0.77 9.08 -2.60
CA ALA A 7 0.13 10.23 -1.96
C ALA A 7 -1.38 10.27 -2.23
N LEU A 8 -2.15 10.72 -1.25
CA LEU A 8 -3.57 10.99 -1.45
C LEU A 8 -3.73 12.09 -2.51
N PRO A 9 -4.64 11.94 -3.49
CA PRO A 9 -4.88 12.96 -4.52
C PRO A 9 -5.77 14.11 -4.03
N TYR A 10 -6.11 14.12 -2.73
CA TYR A 10 -6.98 15.09 -2.08
C TYR A 10 -6.60 15.23 -0.61
N GLU A 11 -7.07 16.31 0.02
CA GLU A 11 -6.94 16.52 1.47
C GLU A 11 -7.76 15.50 2.27
N LYS A 12 -7.36 15.22 3.51
CA LYS A 12 -7.95 14.14 4.32
C LYS A 12 -9.42 14.34 4.69
N ASP A 13 -9.92 15.56 4.65
CA ASP A 13 -11.32 15.90 4.92
C ASP A 13 -12.16 16.06 3.65
N ALA A 14 -11.56 15.93 2.46
CA ALA A 14 -12.22 16.18 1.17
C ALA A 14 -13.40 15.23 0.86
N LEU A 15 -13.53 14.13 1.60
CA LEU A 15 -14.59 13.13 1.41
C LEU A 15 -15.71 13.23 2.46
N GLU A 16 -15.68 14.22 3.34
CA GLU A 16 -16.74 14.44 4.32
C GLU A 16 -18.05 14.93 3.65
N PRO A 17 -19.24 14.57 4.18
CA PRO A 17 -19.48 13.76 5.38
C PRO A 17 -19.51 12.23 5.10
N HIS A 18 -19.14 11.79 3.90
CA HIS A 18 -19.27 10.39 3.49
C HIS A 18 -18.16 9.51 4.07
N ILE A 19 -16.95 10.03 4.17
CA ILE A 19 -15.80 9.38 4.81
C ILE A 19 -15.10 10.43 5.68
N SER A 20 -14.93 10.13 6.97
CA SER A 20 -14.26 11.05 7.90
C SER A 20 -12.75 11.10 7.68
N ALA A 21 -12.13 12.23 8.02
CA ALA A 21 -10.67 12.34 8.03
C ALA A 21 -9.99 11.29 8.94
N GLU A 22 -10.61 10.97 10.08
CA GLU A 22 -10.14 9.90 10.98
C GLU A 22 -10.10 8.54 10.26
N THR A 23 -11.12 8.21 9.45
CA THR A 23 -11.12 6.97 8.67
C THR A 23 -9.94 6.92 7.70
N LEU A 24 -9.60 8.04 7.05
CA LEU A 24 -8.43 8.11 6.18
C LEU A 24 -7.11 8.04 6.96
N ASP A 25 -7.02 8.60 8.17
CA ASP A 25 -5.83 8.44 9.03
C ASP A 25 -5.54 6.97 9.36
N TYR A 26 -6.56 6.20 9.69
CA TYR A 26 -6.40 4.76 9.91
C TYR A 26 -6.16 4.00 8.60
N HIS A 27 -7.01 4.20 7.60
CA HIS A 27 -6.98 3.40 6.36
C HIS A 27 -5.72 3.67 5.53
N TYR A 28 -5.44 4.93 5.20
CA TYR A 28 -4.24 5.30 4.45
C TYR A 28 -3.00 5.33 5.35
N GLY A 29 -3.08 6.04 6.47
CA GLY A 29 -1.92 6.32 7.34
C GLY A 29 -1.41 5.11 8.13
N LYS A 30 -2.26 4.12 8.43
CA LYS A 30 -1.84 2.89 9.13
C LYS A 30 -1.94 1.64 8.26
N HIS A 31 -3.12 1.31 7.76
CA HIS A 31 -3.34 0.03 7.08
C HIS A 31 -2.56 -0.06 5.75
N HIS A 32 -2.76 0.89 4.84
CA HIS A 32 -2.05 0.90 3.56
C HIS A 32 -0.54 1.05 3.75
N ALA A 33 -0.09 1.98 4.61
CA ALA A 33 1.33 2.12 4.96
C ALA A 33 1.96 0.81 5.49
N THR A 34 1.23 0.06 6.31
CA THR A 34 1.68 -1.24 6.83
C THR A 34 1.79 -2.27 5.70
N TYR A 35 0.83 -2.34 4.78
CA TYR A 35 0.90 -3.25 3.64
C TYR A 35 2.11 -2.97 2.75
N VAL A 36 2.39 -1.71 2.42
CA VAL A 36 3.58 -1.32 1.63
C VAL A 36 4.86 -1.71 2.36
N THR A 37 4.96 -1.42 3.65
CA THR A 37 6.14 -1.79 4.46
C THR A 37 6.36 -3.29 4.49
N LYS A 38 5.28 -4.08 4.68
CA LYS A 38 5.36 -5.54 4.71
C LYS A 38 5.67 -6.14 3.36
N LEU A 39 5.10 -5.62 2.27
CA LEU A 39 5.42 -6.04 0.92
C LEU A 39 6.91 -5.88 0.64
N ASN A 40 7.47 -4.68 0.91
CA ASN A 40 8.89 -4.43 0.71
C ASN A 40 9.78 -5.43 1.47
N GLY A 41 9.47 -5.70 2.75
CA GLY A 41 10.22 -6.67 3.53
C GLY A 41 10.05 -8.13 3.10
N LEU A 42 8.95 -8.47 2.40
CA LEU A 42 8.71 -9.82 1.89
C LEU A 42 9.42 -10.07 0.55
N VAL A 43 9.60 -9.04 -0.27
CA VAL A 43 10.19 -9.18 -1.61
C VAL A 43 11.69 -8.95 -1.64
N GLU A 44 12.26 -8.28 -0.63
CA GLU A 44 13.69 -7.98 -0.54
C GLU A 44 14.56 -9.24 -0.68
N GLY A 45 15.50 -9.22 -1.63
CA GLY A 45 16.40 -10.34 -1.91
C GLY A 45 15.75 -11.54 -2.60
N THR A 46 14.49 -11.43 -3.01
CA THR A 46 13.78 -12.50 -3.75
C THR A 46 13.70 -12.19 -5.24
N ASP A 47 13.32 -13.18 -6.05
CA ASP A 47 13.03 -12.98 -7.48
C ASP A 47 11.84 -12.01 -7.73
N LEU A 48 11.09 -11.65 -6.69
CA LEU A 48 9.97 -10.71 -6.76
C LEU A 48 10.42 -9.24 -6.60
N GLU A 49 11.62 -8.96 -6.10
CA GLU A 49 12.09 -7.59 -5.77
C GLU A 49 12.09 -6.63 -6.97
N SER A 50 12.30 -7.18 -8.17
CA SER A 50 12.39 -6.42 -9.42
C SER A 50 11.09 -6.37 -10.23
N LYS A 51 10.04 -7.05 -9.75
CA LYS A 51 8.75 -7.15 -10.45
C LYS A 51 7.85 -5.96 -10.13
N SER A 52 6.95 -5.66 -11.06
CA SER A 52 5.82 -4.75 -10.79
C SER A 52 4.86 -5.34 -9.75
N LEU A 53 4.06 -4.48 -9.12
CA LEU A 53 3.05 -4.92 -8.15
C LEU A 53 2.05 -5.90 -8.79
N GLU A 54 1.62 -5.63 -10.01
CA GLU A 54 0.69 -6.46 -10.76
C GLU A 54 1.27 -7.84 -11.08
N GLU A 55 2.56 -7.91 -11.42
CA GLU A 55 3.24 -9.19 -11.63
C GLU A 55 3.30 -9.99 -10.33
N ILE A 56 3.69 -9.37 -9.21
CA ILE A 56 3.73 -10.03 -7.91
C ILE A 56 2.37 -10.63 -7.57
N VAL A 57 1.30 -9.85 -7.68
CA VAL A 57 -0.07 -10.32 -7.38
C VAL A 57 -0.50 -11.49 -8.28
N LYS A 58 -0.07 -11.51 -9.55
CA LYS A 58 -0.43 -12.57 -10.50
C LYS A 58 0.41 -13.84 -10.35
N THR A 59 1.63 -13.74 -9.83
CA THR A 59 2.59 -14.85 -9.80
C THR A 59 2.95 -15.32 -8.40
N SER A 60 2.55 -14.61 -7.34
CA SER A 60 2.75 -15.06 -5.97
C SER A 60 1.88 -16.28 -5.69
N GLU A 61 2.46 -17.32 -5.10
CA GLU A 61 1.71 -18.43 -4.53
C GLU A 61 1.30 -18.06 -3.10
N GLY A 62 0.00 -18.16 -2.80
CA GLY A 62 -0.49 -18.01 -1.43
C GLY A 62 -0.03 -19.19 -0.57
N GLY A 63 0.22 -18.92 0.72
CA GLY A 63 0.52 -19.96 1.72
C GLY A 63 -0.69 -20.84 2.06
#